data_AF-A0A9D8ITQ0-F1
#
_entry.id   AF-A0A9D8ITQ0-F1
#
_cell.length_a   1.000
_cell.length_b   1.000
_cell.length_c   1.000
_cell.angle_alpha   90.00
_cell.angle_beta   90.00
_cell.angle_gamma   90.00
#
_symmetry.space_group_name_H-M   'P 1'
#
loop_
_entity.id
_entity.type
_entity.pdbx_description
1 polymer ?
#
loop_
_entity_poly.entity_id
_entity_poly.type
_entity_poly.pdbx_seq_one_letter_code
_entity_poly.pdbx_strand_id
1 'polypeptide(L)'
;TRFDPHWFRICVDTAPILEREHAARAGLGRIGKHTLLIGEGAGSWLLLGVIVTTFPLIATDAAPRPASSDPCGTCTRCIDACPTQAITPWSVDATRCLSYLTIEHKGDIRPEFAARAGDWLFGCDDCQEVCPHNQPTRKSRRTGAADAYAPTHRDFDLLEILGWSESDRDAANLSAVLRRASLPMWKRNARVILDGASRGAKP
;
A
#
# COMPACT_ATOMS: atom_id res chain seq x y z
N THR A 1 -1.70 -8.34 -25.28
CA THR A 1 -1.44 -9.51 -26.12
C THR A 1 -2.71 -9.94 -26.82
N ARG A 2 -2.64 -10.28 -28.10
CA ARG A 2 -3.78 -10.78 -28.89
C ARG A 2 -3.65 -12.30 -29.02
N PHE A 3 -4.72 -13.02 -28.70
CA PHE A 3 -4.89 -14.43 -29.00
C PHE A 3 -6.19 -14.54 -29.77
N ASP A 4 -6.09 -14.57 -31.09
CA ASP A 4 -7.23 -14.39 -32.00
C ASP A 4 -8.40 -15.35 -31.67
N PRO A 5 -9.65 -14.86 -31.56
CA PRO A 5 -10.15 -13.50 -31.83
C PRO A 5 -10.12 -12.52 -30.63
N HIS A 6 -9.49 -12.90 -29.52
CA HIS A 6 -9.60 -12.19 -28.26
C HIS A 6 -8.36 -11.35 -27.90
N TRP A 7 -8.62 -10.29 -27.14
CA TRP A 7 -7.59 -9.38 -26.65
C TRP A 7 -7.41 -9.58 -25.16
N PHE A 8 -6.18 -9.45 -24.68
CA PHE A 8 -5.82 -9.56 -23.27
C PHE A 8 -4.86 -8.44 -22.90
N ARG A 9 -5.07 -7.83 -21.73
CA ARG A 9 -4.18 -6.84 -21.14
C ARG A 9 -3.98 -7.14 -19.67
N ILE A 10 -2.72 -7.30 -19.28
CA ILE A 10 -2.31 -7.43 -17.88
C ILE A 10 -2.18 -6.03 -17.31
N CYS A 11 -2.75 -5.81 -16.12
CA CYS A 11 -2.75 -4.54 -15.42
C CYS A 11 -2.37 -4.79 -13.96
N VAL A 12 -1.44 -3.99 -13.44
CA VAL A 12 -1.02 -3.97 -12.04
C VAL A 12 -0.72 -2.51 -11.69
N ASP A 13 -1.58 -1.87 -10.90
CA ASP A 13 -1.41 -0.55 -10.23
C ASP A 13 -1.28 0.68 -11.15
N THR A 14 -0.85 0.48 -12.39
CA THR A 14 -0.51 1.53 -13.36
C THR A 14 -1.63 1.81 -14.37
N ALA A 15 -2.68 0.99 -14.39
CA ALA A 15 -3.83 1.18 -15.26
C ALA A 15 -4.98 1.85 -14.49
N PRO A 16 -5.87 2.61 -15.15
CA PRO A 16 -7.05 3.21 -14.52
C PRO A 16 -8.14 2.16 -14.24
N ILE A 17 -7.80 1.16 -13.43
CA ILE A 17 -8.67 0.05 -13.02
C ILE A 17 -8.70 0.06 -11.50
N LEU A 18 -9.86 -0.17 -10.91
CA LEU A 18 -9.99 -0.30 -9.46
C LEU A 18 -9.78 -1.76 -9.07
N GLU A 19 -8.53 -2.24 -9.02
CA GLU A 19 -8.25 -3.67 -8.83
C GLU A 19 -8.86 -4.23 -7.54
N ARG A 20 -8.84 -3.44 -6.46
CA ARG A 20 -9.44 -3.83 -5.16
C ARG A 20 -10.94 -4.11 -5.27
N GLU A 21 -11.69 -3.28 -5.98
CA GLU A 21 -13.13 -3.43 -6.17
C GLU A 21 -13.44 -4.65 -7.04
N HIS A 22 -12.69 -4.84 -8.13
CA HIS A 22 -12.84 -6.02 -8.99
C HIS A 22 -12.48 -7.31 -8.24
N ALA A 23 -11.44 -7.29 -7.40
CA ALA A 23 -11.06 -8.43 -6.58
C ALA A 23 -12.14 -8.79 -5.55
N ALA A 24 -12.78 -7.79 -4.92
CA ALA A 24 -13.91 -8.01 -4.02
C ALA A 24 -15.10 -8.65 -4.76
N ARG A 25 -15.47 -8.14 -5.95
CA ARG A 25 -16.54 -8.70 -6.79
C ARG A 25 -16.23 -10.11 -7.29
N ALA A 26 -14.95 -10.42 -7.52
CA ALA A 26 -14.49 -11.75 -7.87
C ALA A 26 -14.43 -12.72 -6.68
N GLY A 27 -14.82 -12.28 -5.47
CA GLY A 27 -14.86 -13.10 -4.27
C GLY A 27 -13.48 -13.35 -3.64
N LEU A 28 -12.44 -12.61 -4.03
CA LEU A 28 -11.08 -12.78 -3.49
C LEU A 28 -10.92 -12.21 -2.07
N GLY A 29 -11.84 -11.35 -1.63
CA GLY A 29 -11.79 -10.75 -0.31
C GLY A 29 -12.91 -9.72 -0.09
N ARG A 30 -12.77 -8.93 0.98
CA ARG A 30 -13.71 -7.86 1.33
C ARG A 30 -12.96 -6.57 1.67
N ILE A 31 -13.55 -5.42 1.36
CA ILE A 31 -12.91 -4.13 1.63
C ILE A 31 -13.05 -3.78 3.12
N GLY A 32 -11.90 -3.59 3.79
CA GLY A 32 -11.85 -3.13 5.18
C GLY A 32 -12.09 -1.63 5.33
N LYS A 33 -12.25 -1.16 6.57
CA LYS A 33 -12.39 0.29 6.86
C LYS A 33 -11.17 1.11 6.42
N HIS A 34 -9.97 0.52 6.38
CA HIS A 34 -8.76 1.12 5.80
C HIS A 34 -8.70 1.06 4.26
N THR A 35 -9.79 0.66 3.59
CA THR A 35 -9.98 0.59 2.13
C THR A 35 -9.18 -0.50 1.39
N LEU A 36 -8.34 -1.29 2.05
CA LEU A 36 -7.64 -2.39 1.39
C LEU A 36 -8.52 -3.64 1.34
N LEU A 37 -8.25 -4.52 0.37
CA LEU A 37 -8.87 -5.82 0.29
C LEU A 37 -8.32 -6.73 1.40
N ILE A 38 -9.21 -7.40 2.11
CA ILE A 38 -8.90 -8.41 3.12
C ILE A 38 -9.29 -9.77 2.55
N GLY A 39 -8.29 -10.56 2.19
CA GLY A 39 -8.47 -11.94 1.75
C GLY A 39 -8.70 -12.89 2.92
N GLU A 40 -9.58 -13.87 2.73
CA GLU A 40 -9.88 -14.84 3.78
C GLU A 40 -8.64 -15.70 4.13
N GLY A 41 -8.19 -15.59 5.38
CA GLY A 41 -7.00 -16.29 5.88
C GLY A 41 -5.67 -15.74 5.38
N ALA A 42 -5.66 -14.74 4.49
CA ALA A 42 -4.45 -14.09 3.99
C ALA A 42 -4.26 -12.66 4.54
N GLY A 43 -5.35 -12.01 4.99
CA GLY A 43 -5.30 -10.62 5.43
C GLY A 43 -5.23 -9.64 4.26
N SER A 44 -4.67 -8.46 4.48
CA SER A 44 -4.47 -7.40 3.48
C SER A 44 -3.10 -7.38 2.83
N TRP A 45 -2.18 -8.25 3.25
CA TRP A 45 -0.84 -8.41 2.67
C TRP A 45 -0.90 -9.14 1.31
N LEU A 46 -1.56 -8.52 0.33
CA LEU A 46 -1.84 -9.06 -0.99
C LEU A 46 -1.39 -8.10 -2.08
N LEU A 47 -0.80 -8.64 -3.14
CA LEU A 47 -0.63 -7.93 -4.40
C LEU A 47 -1.80 -8.26 -5.32
N LEU A 48 -2.37 -7.25 -5.96
CA LEU A 48 -3.48 -7.41 -6.88
C LEU A 48 -3.01 -7.18 -8.32
N GLY A 49 -3.44 -8.07 -9.21
CA GLY A 49 -3.29 -7.92 -10.64
C GLY A 49 -4.60 -8.26 -11.33
N VAL A 50 -4.85 -7.63 -12.47
CA VAL A 50 -6.06 -7.84 -13.26
C VAL A 50 -5.67 -8.18 -14.69
N ILE A 51 -6.39 -9.13 -15.28
CA ILE A 51 -6.34 -9.40 -16.71
C ILE A 51 -7.67 -8.93 -17.31
N VAL A 52 -7.61 -7.89 -18.14
CA VAL A 52 -8.76 -7.42 -18.91
C VAL A 52 -8.79 -8.17 -20.23
N THR A 53 -9.94 -8.75 -20.59
CA THR A 53 -10.06 -9.52 -21.82
C THR A 53 -11.40 -9.34 -22.53
N THR A 54 -11.41 -9.55 -23.85
CA THR A 54 -12.64 -9.71 -24.66
C THR A 54 -13.11 -11.17 -24.74
N PHE A 55 -12.39 -12.10 -24.11
CA PHE A 55 -12.82 -13.49 -24.01
C PHE A 55 -14.07 -13.59 -23.12
N PRO A 56 -15.14 -14.27 -23.57
CA PRO A 56 -16.33 -14.44 -22.75
C PRO A 56 -16.01 -15.37 -21.57
N LEU A 57 -16.00 -14.81 -20.37
CA LEU A 57 -15.81 -15.57 -19.13
C LEU A 57 -17.16 -15.85 -18.49
N ILE A 58 -17.31 -17.06 -17.96
CA ILE A 58 -18.40 -17.36 -17.03
C ILE A 58 -18.04 -16.69 -15.70
N ALA A 59 -18.96 -15.90 -15.16
CA ALA A 59 -18.77 -15.30 -13.85
C ALA A 59 -18.61 -16.42 -12.81
N THR A 60 -17.65 -16.27 -11.90
CA THR A 60 -17.42 -17.26 -10.85
C THR A 60 -18.69 -17.48 -10.03
N ASP A 61 -19.08 -18.74 -9.81
CA ASP A 61 -20.22 -19.15 -8.97
C ASP A 61 -20.04 -18.84 -7.47
N ALA A 62 -18.91 -18.20 -7.10
CA ALA A 62 -18.77 -17.55 -5.82
C ALA A 62 -19.82 -16.45 -5.78
N ALA A 63 -21.03 -16.80 -5.32
CA ALA A 63 -22.09 -15.86 -5.03
C ALA A 63 -21.42 -14.67 -4.37
N PRO A 64 -21.56 -13.44 -4.91
CA PRO A 64 -20.92 -12.28 -4.33
C PRO A 64 -21.25 -12.34 -2.85
N ARG A 65 -20.23 -12.65 -2.02
CA ARG A 65 -20.45 -12.71 -0.58
C ARG A 65 -21.08 -11.38 -0.27
N PRO A 66 -22.28 -11.37 0.34
CA PRO A 66 -23.11 -10.19 0.33
C PRO A 66 -22.25 -9.00 0.72
N ALA A 67 -22.27 -7.95 -0.09
CA ALA A 67 -21.43 -6.76 0.11
C ALA A 67 -21.56 -6.20 1.54
N SER A 68 -22.63 -6.60 2.25
CA SER A 68 -22.94 -6.31 3.65
C SER A 68 -22.17 -7.12 4.71
N SER A 69 -21.30 -8.09 4.38
CA SER A 69 -20.49 -8.73 5.42
C SER A 69 -19.25 -7.87 5.70
N ASP A 70 -19.47 -6.71 6.29
CA ASP A 70 -18.43 -5.83 6.82
C ASP A 70 -17.38 -6.67 7.55
N PRO A 71 -16.13 -6.77 7.02
CA PRO A 71 -15.11 -7.59 7.66
C PRO A 71 -14.63 -6.97 8.98
N CYS A 72 -14.94 -5.71 9.26
CA CYS A 72 -14.44 -4.97 10.41
C CYS A 72 -15.42 -4.95 11.59
N GLY A 73 -16.74 -4.98 11.34
CA GLY A 73 -17.75 -4.82 12.38
C GLY A 73 -17.52 -3.55 13.19
N THR A 74 -17.45 -3.66 14.52
CA THR A 74 -17.19 -2.51 15.41
C THR A 74 -15.72 -2.10 15.50
N CYS A 75 -14.79 -2.83 14.87
CA CYS A 75 -13.35 -2.53 14.95
C CYS A 75 -13.01 -1.16 14.34
N THR A 76 -12.16 -0.39 15.02
CA THR A 76 -11.65 0.93 14.59
C THR A 76 -10.13 1.03 14.60
N ARG A 77 -9.40 -0.06 14.87
CA ARG A 77 -7.94 -0.03 15.09
C ARG A 77 -7.14 0.71 14.01
N CYS A 78 -7.45 0.49 12.74
CA CYS A 78 -6.76 1.18 11.64
C CYS A 78 -7.04 2.69 11.58
N ILE A 79 -8.24 3.11 12.00
CA ILE A 79 -8.63 4.51 12.11
C ILE A 79 -7.88 5.15 13.28
N ASP A 80 -7.90 4.49 14.43
CA ASP A 80 -7.29 4.98 15.67
C ASP A 80 -5.76 5.05 15.58
N ALA A 81 -5.14 4.10 14.87
CA ALA A 81 -3.69 4.04 14.69
C ALA A 81 -3.15 4.96 13.59
N CYS A 82 -3.99 5.48 12.69
CA CYS A 82 -3.52 6.30 11.56
C CYS A 82 -2.92 7.62 12.09
N PRO A 83 -1.59 7.86 11.93
CA PRO A 83 -0.91 8.98 12.62
C PRO A 83 -1.44 10.36 12.22
N THR A 84 -1.99 10.48 11.02
CA THR A 84 -2.49 11.72 10.43
C THR A 84 -4.02 11.77 10.35
N GLN A 85 -4.72 10.76 10.90
CA GLN A 85 -6.18 10.64 10.84
C GLN A 85 -6.70 10.72 9.39
N ALA A 86 -6.00 10.08 8.46
CA ALA A 86 -6.38 10.02 7.06
C ALA A 86 -7.58 9.10 6.81
N ILE A 87 -7.88 8.20 7.74
CA ILE A 87 -8.85 7.12 7.55
C ILE A 87 -10.17 7.45 8.25
N THR A 88 -11.27 7.36 7.51
CA THR A 88 -12.62 7.19 8.06
C THR A 88 -13.19 5.86 7.55
N PRO A 89 -14.30 5.32 8.09
CA PRO A 89 -14.80 4.02 7.63
C PRO A 89 -14.99 3.96 6.11
N TRP A 90 -14.20 3.11 5.46
CA TRP A 90 -14.19 2.89 4.00
C TRP A 90 -13.78 4.11 3.16
N SER A 91 -13.04 5.05 3.74
CA SER A 91 -12.51 6.20 3.02
C SER A 91 -11.13 6.60 3.54
N VAL A 92 -10.27 7.05 2.64
CA VAL A 92 -8.94 7.56 2.94
C VAL A 92 -8.78 8.91 2.26
N ASP A 93 -8.45 9.94 3.04
CA ASP A 93 -7.99 11.22 2.52
C ASP A 93 -6.51 11.11 2.13
N ALA A 94 -6.26 10.96 0.83
CA ALA A 94 -4.90 10.84 0.29
C ALA A 94 -4.02 12.04 0.67
N THR A 95 -4.58 13.25 0.80
CA THR A 95 -3.81 14.46 1.15
C THR A 95 -3.24 14.44 2.57
N ARG A 96 -3.67 13.46 3.38
CA ARG A 96 -3.21 13.21 4.75
C ARG A 96 -2.46 11.89 4.88
N CYS A 97 -2.69 10.94 3.97
CA CYS A 97 -2.14 9.59 4.06
C CYS A 97 -0.61 9.60 3.88
N LEU A 98 0.14 9.15 4.90
CA LEU A 98 1.61 9.12 4.84
C LEU A 98 2.14 8.31 3.64
N SER A 99 1.45 7.22 3.27
CA SER A 99 1.82 6.44 2.08
C SER A 99 1.74 7.28 0.80
N TYR A 100 0.65 8.02 0.57
CA TYR A 100 0.56 8.94 -0.57
C TYR A 100 1.59 10.08 -0.47
N LEU A 101 1.71 10.68 0.72
CA LEU A 101 2.59 11.82 0.95
C LEU A 101 4.06 11.48 0.67
N THR A 102 4.50 10.28 1.03
CA THR A 102 5.88 9.84 0.84
C THR A 102 6.17 9.30 -0.56
N ILE A 103 5.19 8.70 -1.24
CA ILE A 103 5.37 8.01 -2.53
C ILE A 103 5.00 8.88 -3.75
N GLU A 104 3.91 9.67 -3.66
CA GLU A 104 3.28 10.30 -4.82
C GLU A 104 3.22 11.84 -4.75
N HIS A 105 3.09 12.41 -3.55
CA HIS A 105 3.01 13.86 -3.38
C HIS A 105 4.36 14.51 -3.71
N LYS A 106 4.39 15.41 -4.70
CA LYS A 106 5.64 16.05 -5.15
C LYS A 106 6.03 17.30 -4.35
N GLY A 107 5.07 17.91 -3.65
CA GLY A 107 5.29 19.14 -2.89
C GLY A 107 5.78 18.88 -1.46
N ASP A 108 5.83 19.94 -0.65
CA ASP A 108 6.18 19.80 0.76
C ASP A 108 5.07 19.08 1.54
N ILE A 109 5.47 18.28 2.53
CA ILE A 109 4.55 17.67 3.49
C ILE A 109 4.21 18.73 4.53
N ARG A 110 2.92 18.95 4.78
CA ARG A 110 2.48 19.97 5.75
C ARG A 110 3.08 19.67 7.14
N PRO A 111 3.51 20.68 7.91
CA PRO A 111 4.26 20.48 9.15
C PRO A 111 3.58 19.54 10.16
N GLU A 112 2.26 19.58 10.26
CA GLU A 112 1.49 18.74 11.16
C GLU A 112 1.48 17.25 10.77
N PHE A 113 1.68 16.92 9.50
CA PHE A 113 1.84 15.54 9.04
C PHE A 113 3.30 15.10 9.08
N ALA A 114 4.24 16.01 8.78
CA ALA A 114 5.67 15.76 8.90
C ALA A 114 6.04 15.36 10.35
N ALA A 115 5.47 16.05 11.35
CA ALA A 115 5.67 15.71 12.77
C ALA A 115 5.10 14.34 13.19
N ARG A 116 4.29 13.70 12.33
CA ARG A 116 3.65 12.40 12.57
C ARG A 116 4.18 11.30 11.65
N ALA A 117 5.19 11.60 10.84
CA ALA A 117 5.73 10.66 9.87
C ALA A 117 6.48 9.48 10.51
N GLY A 118 6.99 9.62 11.75
CA GLY A 118 7.80 8.60 12.39
C GLY A 118 9.03 8.28 11.55
N ASP A 119 9.30 6.98 11.34
CA ASP A 119 10.41 6.47 10.52
C ASP A 119 9.98 6.12 9.07
N TRP A 120 8.77 6.51 8.66
CA TRP A 120 8.22 6.18 7.35
C TRP A 120 8.90 6.96 6.21
N LEU A 121 10.00 6.42 5.69
CA LEU A 121 10.77 7.02 4.58
C LEU A 121 10.06 6.86 3.23
N PHE A 122 9.35 5.76 3.03
CA PHE A 122 8.61 5.42 1.82
C PHE A 122 7.43 4.50 2.17
N GLY A 123 6.21 4.93 1.89
CA GLY A 123 5.01 4.19 2.30
C GLY A 123 4.65 4.40 3.77
N CYS A 124 3.63 3.67 4.22
CA CYS A 124 3.21 3.59 5.62
C CYS A 124 2.30 2.37 5.76
N ASP A 125 2.59 1.50 6.72
CA ASP A 125 1.86 0.26 6.93
C ASP A 125 1.09 0.20 8.25
N ASP A 126 1.10 1.25 9.07
CA ASP A 126 0.46 1.30 10.40
C ASP A 126 -0.97 0.74 10.39
N CYS A 127 -1.77 1.13 9.38
CA CYS A 127 -3.17 0.69 9.27
C CYS A 127 -3.33 -0.81 8.99
N GLN A 128 -2.33 -1.43 8.34
CA GLN A 128 -2.26 -2.86 8.07
C GLN A 128 -1.70 -3.61 9.28
N GLU A 129 -0.64 -3.11 9.90
CA GLU A 129 0.02 -3.76 11.04
C GLU A 129 -0.94 -3.97 12.22
N VAL A 130 -1.77 -2.97 12.52
CA VAL A 130 -2.77 -3.08 13.60
C VAL A 130 -4.02 -3.87 13.22
N CYS A 131 -4.20 -4.22 11.94
CA CYS A 131 -5.39 -4.89 11.44
C CYS A 131 -5.49 -6.32 11.99
N PRO A 132 -6.57 -6.70 12.70
CA PRO A 132 -6.71 -8.04 13.26
C PRO A 132 -6.67 -9.16 12.22
N HIS A 133 -7.04 -8.88 10.96
CA HIS A 133 -7.03 -9.87 9.87
C HIS A 133 -5.62 -10.21 9.39
N ASN A 134 -4.61 -9.39 9.72
CA ASN A 134 -3.21 -9.64 9.41
C ASN A 134 -2.49 -10.42 10.51
N GLN A 135 -3.15 -10.65 11.65
CA GLN A 135 -2.58 -11.42 12.74
C GLN A 135 -2.61 -12.91 12.42
N PRO A 136 -1.54 -13.68 12.73
CA PRO A 136 -1.53 -15.11 12.51
C PRO A 136 -2.66 -15.82 13.27
N THR A 137 -3.38 -16.69 12.58
CA THR A 137 -4.43 -17.55 13.13
C THR A 137 -4.23 -18.99 12.66
N ARG A 138 -4.95 -19.95 13.25
CA ARG A 138 -4.98 -21.34 12.75
C ARG A 138 -5.43 -21.48 11.29
N LYS A 139 -6.19 -20.50 10.79
CA LYS A 139 -6.67 -20.46 9.40
C LYS A 139 -5.76 -19.65 8.48
N SER A 140 -4.69 -19.07 9.01
CA SER A 140 -3.78 -18.25 8.22
C SER A 140 -3.11 -19.13 7.17
N ARG A 141 -3.37 -18.80 5.90
CA ARG A 141 -2.65 -19.37 4.77
C ARG A 141 -1.47 -18.45 4.53
N ARG A 142 -0.26 -18.92 4.87
CA ARG A 142 0.95 -18.30 4.33
C ARG A 142 0.96 -18.57 2.83
N THR A 143 0.42 -17.65 2.04
CA THR A 143 0.75 -17.59 0.63
C THR A 143 2.23 -17.24 0.59
N GLY A 144 3.07 -18.19 0.19
CA GLY A 144 4.48 -17.89 -0.06
C GLY A 144 4.55 -16.74 -1.05
N ALA A 145 5.34 -15.71 -0.73
CA ALA A 145 5.76 -14.76 -1.74
C ALA A 145 6.63 -15.54 -2.74
N ALA A 146 6.46 -15.30 -4.04
CA ALA A 146 7.45 -15.78 -5.01
C ALA A 146 8.82 -15.18 -4.64
N ASP A 147 9.91 -15.87 -4.94
CA ASP A 147 11.26 -15.43 -4.53
C ASP A 147 11.59 -13.99 -4.95
N ALA A 148 11.03 -13.53 -6.08
CA ALA A 148 11.15 -12.14 -6.56
C ALA A 148 10.52 -11.09 -5.62
N TYR A 149 9.66 -11.50 -4.70
CA TYR A 149 8.99 -10.70 -3.66
C TYR A 149 9.45 -11.09 -2.26
N ALA A 150 10.56 -11.83 -2.13
CA ALA A 150 11.16 -12.07 -0.83
C ALA A 150 11.53 -10.71 -0.19
N PRO A 151 11.27 -10.51 1.12
CA PRO A 151 11.61 -9.27 1.79
C PRO A 151 13.11 -8.96 1.65
N THR A 152 13.44 -7.87 0.99
CA THR A 152 14.78 -7.31 1.00
C THR A 152 14.82 -6.26 2.08
N HIS A 153 15.34 -6.61 3.27
CA HIS A 153 15.62 -5.61 4.28
C HIS A 153 16.74 -4.71 3.76
N ARG A 154 16.42 -3.42 3.64
CA ARG A 154 17.34 -2.42 3.16
C ARG A 154 17.32 -1.24 4.10
N ASP A 155 18.46 -1.05 4.75
CA ASP A 155 18.69 0.11 5.57
C ASP A 155 19.14 1.27 4.68
N PHE A 156 18.65 2.46 5.00
CA PHE A 156 19.01 3.69 4.32
C PHE A 156 19.61 4.65 5.35
N ASP A 157 20.79 5.19 5.06
CA ASP A 157 21.33 6.32 5.82
C ASP A 157 20.66 7.62 5.35
N LEU A 158 19.91 8.25 6.25
CA LEU A 158 19.17 9.48 5.95
C LEU A 158 20.10 10.64 5.61
N LEU A 159 21.28 10.73 6.22
CA LEU A 159 22.26 11.78 5.94
C LEU A 159 22.88 11.57 4.55
N GLU A 160 23.11 10.31 4.17
CA GLU A 160 23.57 9.97 2.81
C GLU A 160 22.51 10.36 1.75
N ILE A 161 21.23 10.03 2.00
CA ILE A 161 20.13 10.38 1.09
C ILE A 161 20.06 11.89 0.85
N LEU A 162 20.24 12.70 1.90
CA LEU A 162 20.26 14.17 1.75
C LEU A 162 21.37 14.63 0.78
N GLY A 163 22.48 13.89 0.71
CA GLY A 163 23.60 14.12 -0.18
C GLY A 163 23.41 13.62 -1.62
N TRP A 164 22.49 12.69 -1.88
CA TRP A 164 22.35 12.03 -3.19
C TRP A 164 22.21 12.99 -4.38
N SER A 165 22.92 12.71 -5.46
CA SER A 165 22.62 13.16 -6.82
C SER A 165 21.65 12.20 -7.51
N GLU A 166 21.19 12.53 -8.73
CA GLU A 166 20.40 11.59 -9.53
C GLU A 166 21.21 10.33 -9.86
N SER A 167 22.52 10.48 -10.08
CA SER A 167 23.43 9.35 -10.30
C SER A 167 23.51 8.44 -9.07
N ASP A 168 23.55 9.02 -7.86
CA ASP A 168 23.58 8.23 -6.62
C ASP A 168 22.27 7.47 -6.42
N ARG A 169 21.13 8.13 -6.68
CA ARG A 169 19.80 7.48 -6.64
C ARG A 169 19.69 6.34 -7.66
N ASP A 170 20.24 6.50 -8.85
CA ASP A 170 20.24 5.45 -9.86
C ASP A 170 21.14 4.27 -9.48
N ALA A 171 22.33 4.57 -8.96
CA ALA A 171 23.29 3.60 -8.43
C ALA A 171 22.78 2.89 -7.16
N ALA A 172 21.83 3.50 -6.45
CA ALA A 172 21.18 2.89 -5.30
C ALA A 172 20.32 1.68 -5.69
N ASN A 173 20.25 1.20 -6.93
CA ASN A 173 19.60 -0.09 -7.26
C ASN A 173 18.18 -0.24 -6.65
N LEU A 174 17.42 0.86 -6.63
CA LEU A 174 16.06 0.87 -6.11
C LEU A 174 15.15 0.00 -6.97
N SER A 175 14.24 -0.73 -6.33
CA SER A 175 13.20 -1.49 -7.04
C SER A 175 12.29 -0.55 -7.84
N ALA A 176 11.54 -1.10 -8.80
CA ALA A 176 10.59 -0.31 -9.59
C ALA A 176 9.56 0.42 -8.70
N VAL A 177 9.16 -0.18 -7.58
CA VAL A 177 8.25 0.44 -6.59
C VAL A 177 8.92 1.65 -5.93
N LEU A 178 10.14 1.49 -5.42
CA LEU A 178 10.88 2.56 -4.74
C LEU A 178 11.27 3.71 -5.69
N ARG A 179 11.43 3.42 -6.99
CA ARG A 179 11.72 4.44 -8.02
C ARG A 179 10.55 5.39 -8.32
N ARG A 180 9.33 5.12 -7.81
CA ARG A 180 8.18 6.03 -7.93
C ARG A 180 8.44 7.38 -7.26
N ALA A 181 9.11 7.38 -6.10
CA ALA A 181 9.55 8.62 -5.46
C ALA A 181 10.77 9.19 -6.20
N SER A 182 10.69 10.46 -6.57
CA SER A 182 11.79 11.21 -7.20
C SER A 182 12.89 11.57 -6.20
N LEU A 183 14.08 11.94 -6.67
CA LEU A 183 15.18 12.36 -5.78
C LEU A 183 14.77 13.49 -4.81
N PRO A 184 14.07 14.56 -5.23
CA PRO A 184 13.57 15.57 -4.30
C PRO A 184 12.67 14.99 -3.20
N MET A 185 11.83 14.00 -3.53
CA MET A 185 10.94 13.36 -2.55
C MET A 185 11.72 12.50 -1.55
N TRP A 186 12.73 11.75 -2.00
CA TRP A 186 13.62 11.00 -1.12
C TRP A 186 14.32 11.92 -0.12
N LYS A 187 14.91 13.03 -0.60
CA LYS A 187 15.56 14.02 0.27
C LYS A 187 14.59 14.68 1.25
N ARG A 188 13.40 15.04 0.77
CA ARG A 188 12.33 15.60 1.60
C ARG A 188 11.93 14.63 2.71
N ASN A 189 11.70 13.36 2.39
CA ASN A 189 11.28 12.36 3.39
C ASN A 189 12.38 12.12 4.42
N ALA A 190 13.64 12.00 3.99
CA ALA A 190 14.79 11.89 4.90
C ALA A 190 14.90 13.09 5.84
N ARG A 191 14.72 14.31 5.32
CA ARG A 191 14.68 15.54 6.14
C ARG A 191 13.56 15.50 7.18
N VAL A 192 12.34 15.11 6.77
CA VAL A 192 11.17 15.02 7.66
C VAL A 192 11.45 14.08 8.84
N ILE A 193 12.03 12.91 8.59
CA ILE A 193 12.36 11.94 9.65
C ILE A 193 13.43 12.51 10.59
N LEU A 194 14.52 13.06 10.05
CA LEU A 194 15.61 13.64 10.85
C LEU A 194 15.12 14.78 11.74
N ASP A 195 14.27 15.66 11.20
CA ASP A 195 13.69 16.78 11.96
C ASP A 195 12.68 16.30 13.01
N GLY A 196 12.00 15.16 12.77
CA GLY A 196 11.10 14.51 13.72
C GLY A 196 11.84 13.85 14.89
N ALA A 197 12.91 13.11 14.60
CA ALA A 197 13.78 12.49 15.61
C ALA A 197 14.40 13.55 16.54
N SER A 198 14.77 14.70 15.98
CA SER A 198 15.28 15.87 16.72
C SER A 198 14.29 16.45 17.73
N ARG A 199 12.98 16.22 17.55
CA ARG A 199 11.90 16.76 18.39
C ARG A 199 11.42 15.79 19.46
N GLY A 200 12.02 14.59 19.57
CA GLY A 200 11.60 13.57 20.52
C GLY A 200 10.19 13.03 20.25
N ALA A 201 9.73 13.09 18.99
CA ALA A 201 8.49 12.45 18.60
C ALA A 201 8.61 10.94 18.88
N LYS A 202 7.79 10.45 19.81
CA LYS A 202 7.70 9.00 20.10
C LYS A 202 7.30 8.25 18.82
N PRO A 203 7.86 7.05 18.58
CA PRO A 203 7.36 6.16 17.53
C PRO A 203 5.86 5.90 17.69
#